data_AF-A0A958JX78-F1
#
_entry.id   AF-A0A958JX78-F1
#
_cell.length_a   1.000
_cell.length_b   1.000
_cell.length_c   1.000
_cell.angle_alpha   90.00
_cell.angle_beta   90.00
_cell.angle_gamma   90.00
#
_symmetry.space_group_name_H-M   'P 1'
#
loop_
_entity.id
_entity.type
_entity.pdbx_description
1 polymer ?
#
loop_
_entity_poly.entity_id
_entity_poly.type
_entity_poly.pdbx_seq_one_letter_code
_entity_poly.pdbx_strand_id
1 'polypeptide(L)' 'KGPYAMWHHEHFIHEHKNGVVLEDRISYLMRFGALGSLAHSLLVRHQLDSIFSFRKKALTKRYETFNLDAV' A
#
# COMPACT_ATOMS: atom_id res chain seq x y z
N LYS A 1 8.54 8.56 -14.38
CA LYS A 1 8.45 9.62 -13.35
C LYS A 1 6.96 9.89 -13.12
N GLY A 2 6.40 9.45 -11.98
CA GLY A 2 4.97 9.54 -11.69
C GLY A 2 4.53 10.93 -11.19
N PRO A 3 3.25 11.08 -10.78
CA PRO A 3 2.71 12.36 -10.28
C PRO A 3 3.28 12.79 -8.91
N TYR A 4 4.11 11.94 -8.30
CA TYR A 4 4.64 12.12 -6.96
C TYR A 4 5.91 12.96 -6.94
N ALA A 5 5.97 13.90 -6.00
CA ALA A 5 7.13 14.70 -5.66
C ALA A 5 8.16 13.87 -4.91
N MET A 6 7.64 13.05 -3.99
CA MET A 6 8.37 12.07 -3.21
C MET A 6 7.53 10.81 -3.14
N TRP A 7 8.21 9.67 -3.17
CA TRP A 7 7.62 8.37 -2.94
C TRP A 7 8.60 7.55 -2.12
N HIS A 8 8.18 7.15 -0.93
CA HIS A 8 8.92 6.28 -0.04
C HIS A 8 8.02 5.09 0.30
N HIS A 9 8.51 3.90 -0.02
CA HIS A 9 7.80 2.65 0.22
C HIS A 9 8.66 1.78 1.10
N GLU A 10 8.12 1.47 2.27
CA GLU A 10 8.79 0.70 3.30
C GLU A 10 8.07 -0.64 3.45
N HIS A 11 8.86 -1.70 3.53
CA HIS A 11 8.38 -3.06 3.74
C HIS A 11 8.84 -3.50 5.12
N PHE A 12 7.89 -3.71 6.03
CA PHE A 12 8.15 -4.28 7.34
C PHE A 12 7.72 -5.73 7.35
N ILE A 13 8.63 -6.61 7.78
CA ILE A 13 8.38 -8.03 7.93
C ILE A 13 8.59 -8.36 9.40
N HIS A 14 7.50 -8.74 10.06
CA HIS A 14 7.52 -9.10 11.47
C HIS A 14 7.35 -10.60 11.62
N GLU A 15 8.13 -11.19 12.50
CA GLU A 15 7.94 -12.59 12.90
C GLU A 15 6.63 -12.73 13.69
N HIS A 16 5.85 -13.77 13.40
CA HIS A 16 4.63 -14.10 14.11
C HIS A 16 4.56 -15.61 14.34
N LYS A 17 3.85 -16.07 15.38
CA LYS A 17 3.92 -17.45 15.89
C LYS A 17 3.91 -18.57 14.83
N ASN A 18 3.16 -18.39 13.75
CA ASN A 18 2.98 -19.37 12.68
C ASN A 18 3.36 -18.83 11.28
N GLY A 19 4.21 -17.80 11.21
CA GLY A 19 4.62 -17.21 9.93
C GLY A 19 5.18 -15.81 10.08
N VAL A 20 4.87 -14.95 9.11
CA VAL A 20 5.29 -13.54 9.14
C VAL A 20 4.10 -12.63 8.85
N VAL A 21 4.11 -11.44 9.44
CA VAL A 21 3.22 -10.34 9.09
C VAL A 21 3.99 -9.39 8.18
N LEU A 22 3.43 -9.14 7.00
CA LEU A 22 3.94 -8.16 6.06
C LEU A 22 3.12 -6.87 6.19
N GLU A 23 3.75 -5.80 6.65
CA GLU A 23 3.21 -4.44 6.64
C GLU A 23 3.89 -3.65 5.54
N ASP A 24 3.11 -3.12 4.60
CA ASP A 24 3.58 -2.22 3.55
C ASP A 24 3.16 -0.79 3.90
N ARG A 25 4.13 0.11 4.12
CA ARG A 25 3.88 1.52 4.42
C ARG A 25 4.32 2.39 3.26
N ILE A 26 3.39 3.17 2.71
CA ILE A 26 3.70 4.12 1.63
C ILE A 26 3.51 5.54 2.13
N SER A 27 4.60 6.30 2.09
CA SER A 27 4.61 7.74 2.28
C SER A 27 4.86 8.41 0.94
N TYR A 28 4.02 9.34 0.53
CA TYR A 28 4.20 10.06 -0.73
C TYR A 28 3.74 11.50 -0.62
N LEU A 29 4.32 12.34 -1.48
CA LEU A 29 3.94 13.74 -1.63
C LEU A 29 3.47 13.97 -3.06
N MET A 30 2.36 14.66 -3.22
CA MET A 30 1.85 15.04 -4.54
C MET A 30 2.58 16.27 -5.07
N ARG A 31 2.81 16.31 -6.39
CA ARG A 31 3.21 17.55 -7.09
C ARG A 31 1.97 18.41 -7.36
N PHE A 32 2.20 19.70 -7.66
CA PHE A 32 1.19 20.62 -8.20
C PHE A 32 0.09 21.11 -7.23
N GLY A 33 0.36 21.16 -5.93
CA GLY A 33 -0.50 21.84 -4.95
C GLY A 33 -1.97 21.41 -5.02
N ALA A 34 -2.89 22.35 -5.25
CA ALA A 34 -4.33 22.09 -5.32
C ALA A 34 -4.73 21.05 -6.39
N LEU A 35 -4.08 21.04 -7.55
CA LEU A 35 -4.31 20.02 -8.58
C LEU A 35 -3.83 18.63 -8.12
N GLY A 36 -2.72 18.60 -7.38
CA GLY A 36 -2.21 17.39 -6.75
C GLY A 36 -3.18 16.82 -5.71
N SER A 37 -3.84 17.69 -4.93
CA SER A 37 -4.86 17.28 -3.96
C SER A 37 -6.09 16.67 -4.64
N LEU A 38 -6.56 17.27 -5.74
CA LEU A 38 -7.69 16.74 -6.52
C LEU A 38 -7.34 15.39 -7.16
N ALA A 39 -6.15 15.27 -7.73
CA ALA A 39 -5.66 14.00 -8.28
C ALA A 39 -5.54 12.92 -7.19
N HIS A 40 -5.13 13.31 -5.97
CA HIS A 40 -5.06 12.39 -4.85
C HIS A 40 -6.44 11.82 -4.47
N SER A 41 -7.42 12.70 -4.27
CA SER A 41 -8.77 12.32 -3.85
C SER A 41 -9.52 11.52 -4.92
N LEU A 42 -9.33 11.82 -6.20
CA LEU A 42 -10.09 11.22 -7.29
C LEU A 42 -9.47 9.94 -7.85
N LEU A 43 -8.14 9.83 -7.86
CA LEU A 43 -7.45 8.78 -8.62
C LEU A 43 -6.45 8.00 -7.78
N VAL A 44 -5.55 8.69 -7.08
CA VAL A 44 -4.42 8.04 -6.41
C VAL A 44 -4.90 7.11 -5.30
N ARG A 45 -5.85 7.55 -4.47
CA ARG A 45 -6.36 6.73 -3.37
C ARG A 45 -6.89 5.38 -3.87
N HIS A 46 -7.78 5.41 -4.86
CA HIS A 46 -8.36 4.19 -5.44
C HIS A 46 -7.33 3.31 -6.13
N GLN A 47 -6.31 3.90 -6.77
CA GLN A 47 -5.21 3.12 -7.34
C GLN A 47 -4.40 2.41 -6.27
N LEU A 48 -4.03 3.09 -5.19
CA LEU A 48 -3.30 2.47 -4.07
C LEU A 48 -4.13 1.35 -3.44
N ASP A 49 -5.40 1.59 -3.16
CA ASP A 49 -6.30 0.58 -2.60
C ASP A 49 -6.38 -0.66 -3.51
N SER A 50 -6.43 -0.46 -4.83
CA SER A 50 -6.44 -1.55 -5.81
C SER A 50 -5.12 -2.33 -5.83
N ILE A 51 -3.98 -1.63 -5.82
CA ILE A 51 -2.64 -2.24 -5.79
C ILE A 51 -2.48 -3.11 -4.54
N PHE A 52 -2.85 -2.59 -3.37
CA PHE A 52 -2.74 -3.33 -2.12
C PHE A 52 -3.75 -4.46 -2.00
N SER A 53 -4.98 -4.25 -2.49
CA SER A 53 -5.98 -5.31 -2.57
C SER A 53 -5.50 -6.46 -3.47
N PHE A 54 -4.90 -6.14 -4.61
CA PHE A 54 -4.31 -7.13 -5.50
C PHE A 54 -3.15 -7.87 -4.82
N ARG A 55 -2.24 -7.14 -4.17
CA ARG A 55 -1.11 -7.74 -3.45
C ARG A 55 -1.58 -8.69 -2.35
N LYS A 56 -2.57 -8.28 -1.55
CA LYS A 56 -3.20 -9.12 -0.53
C LYS A 56 -3.75 -10.41 -1.15
N LYS A 57 -4.55 -10.29 -2.22
CA LYS A 57 -5.10 -11.46 -2.94
C LYS A 57 -4.02 -12.38 -3.51
N ALA A 58 -2.97 -11.82 -4.12
CA ALA A 58 -1.88 -12.58 -4.70
C ALA A 58 -1.10 -13.35 -3.63
N LEU A 59 -0.82 -12.72 -2.49
CA LEU A 59 -0.17 -13.36 -1.34
C LEU A 59 -1.05 -14.47 -0.74
N THR A 60 -2.35 -14.21 -0.54
CA THR A 60 -3.32 -15.23 -0.09
C THR A 60 -3.45 -16.41 -1.06
N LYS A 61 -3.28 -16.18 -2.36
CA LYS A 61 -3.28 -17.27 -3.34
C LYS A 61 -1.97 -18.07 -3.31
N ARG A 62 -0.85 -17.41 -3.08
CA ARG A 62 0.49 -18.01 -3.12
C ARG A 62 0.84 -18.75 -1.83
N TYR A 63 0.31 -18.27 -0.70
CA TYR A 63 0.61 -18.73 0.65
C TYR A 63 -0.67 -18.90 1.45
N GLU A 64 -0.65 -19.80 2.44
CA GLU A 64 -1.71 -19.87 3.44
C GLU A 64 -1.64 -18.63 4.35
N THR A 65 -2.42 -17.60 4.03
CA THR A 65 -2.43 -16.34 4.81
C THR A 65 -3.60 -16.32 5.79
N PHE A 66 -3.33 -15.93 7.04
CA PHE A 66 -4.36 -15.59 8.02
C PHE A 66 -4.59 -14.07 7.97
N ASN A 67 -5.83 -13.64 7.73
CA ASN A 67 -6.17 -12.21 7.86
C ASN A 67 -6.13 -11.83 9.33
N LEU A 68 -5.09 -11.09 9.73
CA LEU A 68 -5.12 -10.31 10.96
C LEU A 68 -5.81 -8.99 10.63
N ASP A 69 -7.14 -8.98 10.62
CA ASP A 69 -7.92 -7.75 10.51
C ASP A 69 -7.88 -7.01 11.86
N ALA A 70 -6.69 -6.58 12.31
CA ALA A 70 -6.49 -5.67 13.44
C ALA A 70 -4.99 -5.37 13.65
N VAL A 71 -4.53 -4.25 13.10
CA VAL A 71 -3.63 -3.30 13.80
C VAL A 71 -4.14 -1.91 13.48
#